data_AF-A0A9E5QBD8-F1
#
_entry.id   AF-A0A9E5QBD8-F1
#
_cell.length_a   1.000
_cell.length_b   1.000
_cell.length_c   1.000
_cell.angle_alpha   90.00
_cell.angle_beta   90.00
_cell.angle_gamma   90.00
#
_symmetry.space_group_name_H-M   'P 1'
#
loop_
_entity.id
_entity.type
_entity.pdbx_description
1 polymer ?
#
loop_
_entity_poly.entity_id
_entity_poly.type
_entity_poly.pdbx_seq_one_letter_code
_entity_poly.pdbx_strand_id
1 'polypeptide(L)'
;MKAVSVFIFTIFIIILNTDRSSAQKTPLSSWKNMPQQIPSKTELTKERETKYQLVKAFLEKEGLTGILLTQVRNVYWITAGVTNTQIVLNKDVGAASLLFMKDGSKHVICNGSEADRLMDESLRELG
;
A
#
# COMPACT_ATOMS: atom_id res chain seq x y z
N MET A 1 -38.32 -52.04 -13.20
CA MET A 1 -39.49 -51.17 -12.99
C MET A 1 -39.14 -50.10 -11.95
N LYS A 2 -39.12 -48.83 -12.40
CA LYS A 2 -39.26 -47.56 -11.68
C LYS A 2 -38.56 -47.41 -10.31
N ALA A 3 -37.37 -46.79 -10.33
CA ALA A 3 -36.89 -45.99 -9.22
C ALA A 3 -37.69 -44.66 -9.22
N VAL A 4 -38.47 -44.42 -8.17
CA VAL A 4 -39.16 -43.15 -7.97
C VAL A 4 -38.33 -42.30 -7.01
N SER A 5 -37.90 -41.17 -7.58
CA SER A 5 -37.33 -39.99 -6.96
C SER A 5 -38.12 -39.52 -5.73
N VAL A 6 -37.42 -39.26 -4.62
CA VAL A 6 -37.86 -38.31 -3.60
C VAL A 6 -36.66 -37.44 -3.23
N PHE A 7 -36.51 -36.33 -3.95
CA PHE A 7 -35.66 -35.22 -3.55
C PHE A 7 -36.37 -34.49 -2.40
N ILE A 8 -35.87 -34.66 -1.17
CA ILE A 8 -36.33 -33.87 -0.03
C ILE A 8 -35.63 -32.50 -0.13
N PHE A 9 -36.35 -31.51 -0.65
CA PHE A 9 -35.95 -30.10 -0.59
C PHE A 9 -36.21 -29.58 0.83
N THR A 10 -35.21 -29.65 1.69
CA THR A 10 -35.28 -28.99 3.01
C THR A 10 -35.09 -27.50 2.80
N ILE A 11 -36.19 -26.75 2.81
CA ILE A 11 -36.19 -25.29 2.81
C ILE A 11 -35.67 -24.82 4.18
N PHE A 12 -34.41 -24.38 4.22
CA PHE A 12 -33.87 -23.66 5.36
C PHE A 12 -34.35 -22.20 5.28
N ILE A 13 -35.38 -21.87 6.05
CA ILE A 13 -35.78 -20.46 6.25
C ILE A 13 -34.71 -19.82 7.13
N ILE A 14 -33.76 -19.12 6.50
CA ILE A 14 -32.84 -18.23 7.21
C ILE A 14 -33.66 -17.01 7.63
N ILE A 15 -33.98 -16.93 8.92
CA ILE A 15 -34.47 -15.70 9.53
C ILE A 15 -33.30 -14.72 9.49
N LEU A 16 -33.29 -13.83 8.49
CA LEU A 16 -32.41 -12.66 8.48
C LEU A 16 -32.86 -11.77 9.64
N ASN A 17 -32.16 -11.86 10.77
CA ASN A 17 -32.16 -10.79 11.76
C ASN A 17 -31.62 -9.53 11.07
N THR A 18 -32.53 -8.69 10.56
CA THR A 18 -32.21 -7.31 10.23
C THR A 18 -32.06 -6.55 11.54
N ASP A 19 -30.90 -6.68 12.17
CA ASP A 19 -30.41 -5.62 13.05
C ASP A 19 -30.16 -4.42 12.14
N ARG A 20 -31.16 -3.52 12.05
CA ARG A 20 -30.92 -2.15 11.61
C ARG A 20 -30.04 -1.52 12.68
N SER A 21 -28.73 -1.73 12.58
CA SER A 21 -27.75 -0.90 13.26
C SER A 21 -28.04 0.52 12.81
N SER A 22 -28.60 1.32 13.71
CA SER A 22 -28.76 2.75 13.49
C SER A 22 -27.35 3.29 13.23
N ALA A 23 -27.11 3.77 12.01
CA ALA A 23 -25.86 4.44 11.67
C ALA A 23 -25.74 5.64 12.61
N GLN A 24 -24.98 5.45 13.68
CA GLN A 24 -24.73 6.44 14.70
C GLN A 24 -23.99 7.59 14.02
N LYS A 25 -24.66 8.74 13.83
CA LYS A 25 -24.05 9.91 13.19
C LYS A 25 -22.87 10.35 14.05
N THR A 26 -21.66 10.01 13.62
CA THR A 26 -20.43 10.47 14.27
C THR A 26 -20.43 12.00 14.22
N PRO A 27 -20.32 12.70 15.36
CA PRO A 27 -20.28 14.15 15.36
C PRO A 27 -19.08 14.62 14.54
N LEU A 28 -19.30 15.64 13.69
CA LEU A 28 -18.30 16.23 12.77
C LEU A 28 -17.01 16.74 13.47
N SER A 29 -16.92 16.67 14.80
CA SER A 29 -15.80 17.09 15.64
C SER A 29 -14.95 15.95 16.19
N SER A 30 -15.28 14.68 15.92
CA SER A 30 -14.57 13.52 16.48
C SER A 30 -13.07 13.49 16.15
N TRP A 31 -12.66 14.08 15.02
CA TRP A 31 -11.27 14.12 14.57
C TRP A 31 -10.38 15.09 15.36
N LYS A 32 -10.93 16.09 16.04
CA LYS A 32 -10.14 17.09 16.78
C LYS A 32 -9.39 16.51 17.98
N ASN A 33 -9.93 15.43 18.56
CA ASN A 33 -9.38 14.79 19.75
C ASN A 33 -8.79 13.41 19.43
N MET A 34 -8.64 13.05 18.15
CA MET A 34 -7.94 11.83 17.79
C MET A 34 -6.45 12.02 18.09
N PRO A 35 -5.81 11.09 18.81
CA PRO A 35 -4.37 11.15 19.00
C PRO A 35 -3.71 11.14 17.61
N GLN A 36 -2.93 12.18 17.32
CA GLN A 36 -2.04 12.19 16.16
C GLN A 36 -0.97 11.13 16.40
N GLN A 37 -1.15 9.94 15.82
CA GLN A 37 -0.14 8.90 15.84
C GLN A 37 0.91 9.24 14.77
N ILE A 38 1.92 10.01 15.18
CA ILE A 38 3.10 10.26 14.34
C ILE A 38 4.02 9.05 14.51
N PRO A 39 4.28 8.26 13.46
CA PRO A 39 5.17 7.11 13.56
C PRO A 39 6.58 7.56 13.94
N SER A 40 7.24 6.82 14.84
CA SER A 40 8.65 7.02 15.13
C SER A 40 9.52 6.62 13.93
N LYS A 41 10.74 7.17 13.87
CA LYS A 41 11.72 6.80 12.83
C LYS A 41 11.97 5.28 12.77
N THR A 42 12.03 4.61 13.92
CA THR A 42 12.22 3.16 14.01
C THR A 42 11.05 2.38 13.40
N GLU A 43 9.81 2.83 13.63
CA GLU A 43 8.62 2.22 13.04
C GLU A 43 8.62 2.38 11.51
N LEU A 44 8.97 3.56 11.00
CA LEU A 44 9.07 3.82 9.56
C LEU A 44 10.14 2.95 8.88
N THR A 45 11.32 2.81 9.50
CA THR A 45 12.37 1.93 9.00
C THR A 45 11.91 0.48 8.95
N LYS A 46 11.22 0.01 10.01
CA LYS A 46 10.67 -1.36 10.06
C LYS A 46 9.58 -1.60 9.02
N GLU A 47 8.70 -0.63 8.80
CA GLU A 47 7.66 -0.68 7.78
C GLU A 47 8.26 -0.76 6.37
N ARG A 48 9.26 0.07 6.07
CA ARG A 48 10.00 0.04 4.80
C ARG A 48 10.65 -1.32 4.57
N GLU A 49 11.33 -1.86 5.57
CA GLU A 49 11.97 -3.17 5.47
C GLU A 49 10.95 -4.28 5.19
N THR A 50 9.81 -4.25 5.87
CA THR A 50 8.72 -5.21 5.62
C THR A 50 8.26 -5.15 4.17
N LYS A 51 8.07 -3.95 3.62
CA LYS A 51 7.66 -3.77 2.22
C LYS A 51 8.72 -4.19 1.22
N TYR A 52 10.00 -4.00 1.54
CA TYR A 52 11.10 -4.53 0.71
C TYR A 52 11.08 -6.05 0.64
N GLN A 53 10.84 -6.73 1.77
CA GLN A 53 10.73 -8.19 1.76
C GLN A 53 9.53 -8.66 0.92
N LEU A 54 8.41 -7.93 0.93
CA LEU A 54 7.27 -8.22 0.05
C LEU A 54 7.64 -8.05 -1.44
N VAL A 55 8.34 -6.99 -1.80
CA VAL A 55 8.82 -6.76 -3.17
C VAL A 55 9.78 -7.88 -3.59
N LYS A 56 10.73 -8.24 -2.73
CA LYS A 56 11.69 -9.32 -3.01
C LYS A 56 10.98 -10.66 -3.23
N ALA A 57 10.05 -11.01 -2.35
CA ALA A 57 9.26 -12.24 -2.47
C ALA A 57 8.43 -12.25 -3.77
N PHE A 58 7.87 -11.11 -4.17
CA PHE A 58 7.18 -10.97 -5.44
C PHE A 58 8.11 -11.19 -6.64
N LEU A 59 9.29 -10.56 -6.64
CA LEU A 59 10.28 -10.75 -7.71
C LEU A 59 10.74 -12.21 -7.82
N GLU A 60 10.96 -12.88 -6.69
CA GLU A 60 11.32 -14.30 -6.66
C GLU A 60 10.21 -15.19 -7.21
N LYS A 61 8.97 -14.98 -6.75
CA LYS A 61 7.79 -15.75 -7.17
C LYS A 61 7.54 -15.64 -8.68
N GLU A 62 7.71 -14.45 -9.24
CA GLU A 62 7.43 -14.16 -10.65
C GLU A 62 8.66 -14.34 -11.56
N GLY A 63 9.82 -14.71 -11.01
CA GLY A 63 11.06 -14.89 -11.79
C GLY A 63 11.63 -13.59 -12.38
N LEU A 64 11.36 -12.45 -11.74
CA LEU A 64 11.77 -11.12 -12.20
C LEU A 64 13.12 -10.69 -11.60
N THR A 65 13.91 -9.94 -12.37
CA THR A 65 15.21 -9.41 -11.91
C THR A 65 15.08 -8.08 -11.17
N GLY A 66 13.98 -7.34 -11.38
CA GLY A 66 13.73 -6.08 -10.69
C GLY A 66 12.37 -5.48 -11.03
N ILE A 67 12.01 -4.42 -10.31
CA ILE A 67 10.78 -3.65 -10.50
C ILE A 67 11.06 -2.15 -10.46
N LEU A 68 10.49 -1.43 -11.43
CA LEU A 68 10.54 0.03 -11.49
C LEU A 68 9.22 0.62 -11.01
N LEU A 69 9.26 1.35 -9.90
CA LEU A 69 8.10 2.01 -9.31
C LEU A 69 8.09 3.49 -9.73
N THR A 70 7.16 3.85 -10.62
CA THR A 70 7.09 5.19 -11.23
C THR A 70 5.94 6.05 -10.70
N GLN A 71 4.88 5.40 -10.23
CA GLN A 71 3.67 6.09 -9.76
C GLN A 71 3.91 6.69 -8.37
N VAL A 72 3.40 7.90 -8.13
CA VAL A 72 3.50 8.62 -6.85
C VAL A 72 3.05 7.71 -5.71
N ARG A 73 1.90 7.04 -5.84
CA ARG A 73 1.38 6.11 -4.82
C ARG A 73 2.32 4.94 -4.52
N ASN A 74 3.06 4.45 -5.51
CA ASN A 74 3.98 3.33 -5.31
C ASN A 74 5.23 3.81 -4.56
N VAL A 75 5.72 5.01 -4.89
CA VAL A 75 6.84 5.64 -4.17
C VAL A 75 6.44 5.97 -2.74
N TYR A 76 5.26 6.56 -2.52
CA TYR A 76 4.71 6.78 -1.18
C TYR A 76 4.61 5.47 -0.41
N TRP A 77 4.04 4.43 -1.01
CA TRP A 77 3.90 3.14 -0.35
C TRP A 77 5.26 2.56 0.05
N ILE A 78 6.20 2.42 -0.88
CA ILE A 78 7.46 1.74 -0.62
C ILE A 78 8.38 2.49 0.36
N THR A 79 8.21 3.82 0.47
CA THR A 79 9.00 4.68 1.36
C THR A 79 8.31 4.97 2.71
N ALA A 80 7.20 4.28 3.01
CA ALA A 80 6.36 4.56 4.20
C ALA A 80 5.88 6.02 4.29
N GLY A 81 5.61 6.63 3.13
CA GLY A 81 5.09 7.98 2.99
C GLY A 81 6.10 9.10 3.25
N VAL A 82 7.37 8.77 3.49
CA VAL A 82 8.41 9.75 3.80
C VAL A 82 8.89 10.49 2.56
N THR A 83 8.80 9.87 1.37
CA THR A 83 9.23 10.51 0.11
C THR A 83 8.05 11.05 -0.67
N ASN A 84 8.12 12.33 -1.02
CA ASN A 84 7.19 12.94 -1.96
C ASN A 84 7.85 13.17 -3.33
N THR A 85 7.33 12.51 -4.36
CA THR A 85 7.74 12.74 -5.76
C THR A 85 6.69 13.50 -6.58
N GLN A 86 5.59 13.92 -5.95
CA GLN A 86 4.51 14.63 -6.64
C GLN A 86 4.84 16.12 -6.81
N ILE A 87 5.13 16.50 -8.04
CA ILE A 87 5.33 17.91 -8.42
C ILE A 87 4.07 18.47 -9.10
N VAL A 88 3.41 17.64 -9.90
CA VAL A 88 2.21 18.02 -10.66
C VAL A 88 1.01 17.26 -10.12
N LEU A 89 0.02 17.98 -9.58
CA LEU A 89 -1.10 17.40 -8.82
C LEU A 89 -1.96 16.43 -9.65
N ASN A 90 -2.12 16.67 -10.94
CA ASN A 90 -2.94 15.85 -11.84
C ASN A 90 -2.14 14.77 -12.59
N LYS A 91 -0.88 14.52 -12.20
CA LYS A 91 -0.02 13.51 -12.82
C LYS A 91 0.24 12.38 -11.84
N ASP A 92 0.02 11.15 -12.29
CA ASP A 92 0.24 9.95 -11.47
C ASP A 92 1.72 9.54 -11.40
N VAL A 93 2.52 9.94 -12.39
CA VAL A 93 3.97 9.69 -12.41
C VAL A 93 4.70 10.84 -11.73
N GLY A 94 5.51 10.50 -10.73
CA GLY A 94 6.30 11.46 -9.97
C GLY A 94 7.55 11.96 -10.69
N ALA A 95 8.27 12.86 -10.05
CA ALA A 95 9.56 13.40 -10.52
C ALA A 95 10.74 12.41 -10.41
N ALA A 96 10.52 11.29 -9.71
CA ALA A 96 11.47 10.20 -9.62
C ALA A 96 10.77 8.84 -9.69
N SER A 97 11.52 7.85 -10.17
CA SER A 97 11.17 6.44 -10.14
C SER A 97 12.19 5.68 -9.29
N LEU A 98 11.73 4.64 -8.59
CA LEU A 98 12.58 3.80 -7.75
C LEU A 98 12.72 2.41 -8.38
N LEU A 99 13.94 1.98 -8.64
CA LEU A 99 14.26 0.65 -9.15
C LEU A 99 14.73 -0.23 -7.99
N PHE A 100 14.05 -1.35 -7.80
CA PHE A 100 14.42 -2.39 -6.83
C PHE A 100 14.85 -3.65 -7.58
N MET A 101 16.05 -4.13 -7.30
CA MET A 101 16.62 -5.31 -7.94
C MET A 101 16.51 -6.53 -7.01
N LYS A 102 16.47 -7.72 -7.61
CA LYS A 102 16.41 -9.00 -6.89
C LYS A 102 17.62 -9.25 -5.99
N ASP A 103 18.78 -8.71 -6.35
CA ASP A 103 20.02 -8.76 -5.55
C ASP A 103 19.99 -7.83 -4.33
N GLY A 104 18.93 -7.03 -4.17
CA GLY A 104 18.75 -6.09 -3.07
C GLY A 104 19.27 -4.68 -3.36
N SER A 105 19.91 -4.44 -4.51
CA SER A 105 20.31 -3.09 -4.92
C SER A 105 19.09 -2.23 -5.24
N LYS A 106 19.21 -0.93 -4.94
CA LYS A 106 18.14 0.05 -5.06
C LYS A 106 18.68 1.27 -5.78
N HIS A 107 17.92 1.82 -6.72
CA HIS A 107 18.37 2.97 -7.51
C HIS A 107 17.25 4.00 -7.64
N VAL A 108 17.65 5.28 -7.65
CA VAL A 108 16.76 6.41 -7.90
C VAL A 108 16.99 6.88 -9.33
N ILE A 109 15.94 6.96 -10.13
CA ILE A 109 15.97 7.51 -11.48
C ILE A 109 15.18 8.80 -11.48
N CYS A 110 15.86 9.93 -11.66
CA CYS A 110 15.25 11.26 -11.66
C CYS A 110 16.02 12.23 -12.56
N ASN A 111 15.45 13.42 -12.79
CA ASN A 111 16.19 14.51 -13.41
C ASN A 111 17.24 15.05 -12.41
N GLY A 112 18.39 15.52 -12.90
CA GLY A 112 19.43 16.11 -12.07
C GLY A 112 18.95 17.28 -11.21
N SER A 113 17.94 18.04 -11.66
CA SER A 113 17.33 19.11 -10.85
C SER A 113 16.60 18.62 -9.59
N GLU A 114 16.22 17.35 -9.56
CA GLU A 114 15.46 16.73 -8.47
C GLU A 114 16.35 15.92 -7.53
N ALA A 115 17.57 15.55 -7.98
CA ALA A 115 18.45 14.63 -7.29
C ALA A 115 18.80 15.12 -5.88
N ASP A 116 19.29 16.36 -5.76
CA ASP A 116 19.71 16.93 -4.47
C ASP A 116 18.53 16.98 -3.50
N ARG A 117 17.39 17.52 -3.94
CA ARG A 117 16.18 17.63 -3.11
C ARG A 117 15.74 16.26 -2.60
N LEU A 118 15.65 15.27 -3.48
CA LEU A 118 15.17 13.93 -3.11
C LEU A 118 16.14 13.21 -2.17
N MET A 119 17.46 13.40 -2.34
CA MET A 119 18.46 12.85 -1.44
C MET A 119 18.41 13.51 -0.06
N ASP A 120 18.28 14.83 -0.01
CA ASP A 120 18.21 15.60 1.25
C ASP A 120 16.91 15.36 2.02
N GLU A 121 15.77 15.25 1.33
CA GLU A 121 14.46 15.10 1.97
C GLU A 121 14.26 13.71 2.59
N SER A 122 14.57 12.63 1.85
CA SER A 122 14.10 11.30 2.27
C SER A 122 14.82 10.09 1.68
N LEU A 123 15.49 10.20 0.53
CA LEU A 123 16.01 9.03 -0.17
C LEU A 123 17.38 8.56 0.33
N ARG A 124 18.19 9.44 0.94
CA ARG A 124 19.54 9.09 1.44
C ARG A 124 19.56 7.94 2.44
N GLU A 125 18.49 7.75 3.20
CA GLU A 125 18.39 6.69 4.20
C GLU A 125 17.80 5.38 3.65
N LEU A 126 17.52 5.27 2.34
CA LEU A 126 16.97 4.06 1.70
C LEU A 126 18.02 3.00 1.35
N GLY A 127 19.31 3.37 1.41
CA GLY A 127 20.45 2.59 0.98
C GLY A 127 21.00 3.17 -0.31
#